data_AF-A0A2T1DSW0-F1
#
_entry.id   AF-A0A2T1DSW0-F1
#
_cell.length_a   1.000
_cell.length_b   1.000
_cell.length_c   1.000
_cell.angle_alpha   90.00
_cell.angle_beta   90.00
_cell.angle_gamma   90.00
#
_symmetry.space_group_name_H-M   'P 1'
#
loop_
_entity.id
_entity.type
_entity.pdbx_description
1 polymer ?
#
loop_
_entity_poly.entity_id
_entity_poly.type
_entity_poly.pdbx_seq_one_letter_code
_entity_poly.pdbx_strand_id
1 'polypeptide(L)'
;MRTLCLLTQRNQCPERRLPGKAPTIEQRYSLVSLEGQVERLAQAVRSHWGIENQVHWVLDVAFKEDDSRIRKDHALENLALIRHLALNLLRQERSAKGDIKAKRLKAGWDNCYLSRILAT
;
A
#
# COMPACT_ATOMS: atom_id res chain seq x y z
N MET A 1 -7.45 31.24 15.46
CA MET A 1 -8.54 30.23 15.48
C MET A 1 -8.47 29.51 14.14
N ARG A 2 -8.08 28.22 14.08
CA ARG A 2 -7.95 27.49 12.80
C ARG A 2 -9.33 27.03 12.34
N THR A 3 -9.75 27.44 11.15
CA THR A 3 -11.02 27.02 10.56
C THR A 3 -10.94 25.52 10.24
N LEU A 4 -11.78 24.70 10.90
CA LEU A 4 -11.99 23.31 10.51
C LEU A 4 -13.05 23.30 9.39
N CYS A 5 -12.67 22.89 8.19
CA CYS A 5 -13.61 22.71 7.08
C CYS A 5 -14.10 21.26 7.07
N LEU A 6 -15.43 21.09 7.11
CA LEU A 6 -16.07 19.80 6.89
C LEU A 6 -16.27 19.60 5.38
N LEU A 7 -15.56 18.66 4.79
CA LEU A 7 -15.69 18.35 3.36
C LEU A 7 -16.42 17.02 3.18
N THR A 8 -17.47 17.06 2.37
CA THR A 8 -18.28 15.90 2.00
C THR A 8 -17.81 15.39 0.65
N GLN A 9 -17.29 14.16 0.59
CA GLN A 9 -17.02 13.49 -0.67
C GLN A 9 -18.11 12.44 -0.92
N ARG A 10 -18.83 12.61 -2.03
CA ARG A 10 -19.70 11.58 -2.60
C ARG A 10 -18.87 10.83 -3.63
N ASN A 11 -18.22 9.76 -3.20
CA ASN A 11 -17.54 8.87 -4.13
C ASN A 11 -18.57 7.82 -4.54
N GLN A 12 -18.88 7.76 -5.84
CA GLN A 12 -19.48 6.56 -6.39
C GLN A 12 -18.42 5.47 -6.26
N CYS A 13 -18.65 4.51 -5.37
CA CYS A 13 -17.66 3.50 -5.06
C CYS A 13 -17.27 2.76 -6.37
N PRO A 14 -16.01 2.82 -6.84
CA PRO A 14 -15.58 2.01 -7.98
C PRO A 14 -15.35 0.55 -7.57
N GLU A 15 -15.67 0.17 -6.33
CA GLU A 15 -15.46 -1.17 -5.83
C GLU A 15 -16.49 -2.12 -6.46
N ARG A 16 -15.98 -3.00 -7.34
CA ARG A 16 -16.64 -4.14 -7.97
C ARG A 16 -18.11 -3.89 -8.32
N ARG A 17 -18.38 -3.55 -9.59
CA ARG A 17 -19.67 -3.90 -10.20
C ARG A 17 -19.82 -5.42 -10.13
N LEU A 18 -20.41 -5.90 -9.04
CA LEU A 18 -20.85 -7.28 -8.91
C LEU A 18 -22.00 -7.43 -9.91
N PRO A 19 -21.89 -8.32 -10.91
CA PRO A 19 -22.94 -8.51 -11.88
C PRO A 19 -24.27 -8.79 -11.14
N GLY A 20 -25.29 -8.00 -11.43
CA GLY A 20 -26.62 -8.16 -10.82
C GLY A 20 -26.84 -7.44 -9.48
N LYS A 21 -25.89 -6.67 -8.94
CA LYS A 21 -26.13 -5.84 -7.74
C LYS A 21 -26.24 -4.35 -8.09
N ALA A 22 -27.18 -3.68 -7.41
CA ALA A 22 -27.32 -2.23 -7.49
C ALA A 22 -26.05 -1.55 -6.94
N PRO A 23 -25.65 -0.40 -7.52
CA PRO A 23 -24.50 0.35 -7.03
C PRO A 23 -24.77 0.88 -5.62
N THR A 24 -23.80 0.72 -4.72
CA THR A 24 -23.85 1.29 -3.37
C THR A 24 -23.30 2.71 -3.39
N ILE A 25 -23.96 3.63 -2.70
CA ILE A 25 -23.50 5.01 -2.50
C ILE A 25 -22.88 5.09 -1.11
N GLU A 26 -21.63 5.54 -1.05
CA GLU A 26 -20.96 5.85 0.21
C GLU A 26 -20.72 7.35 0.34
N GLN A 27 -20.91 7.88 1.54
CA GLN A 27 -20.66 9.27 1.86
C GLN A 27 -19.68 9.33 3.02
N ARG A 28 -18.55 10.02 2.82
CA ARG A 28 -17.49 10.11 3.81
C ARG A 28 -17.22 11.58 4.13
N TYR A 29 -17.12 11.88 5.43
CA TYR A 29 -16.83 13.21 5.93
C TYR A 29 -15.37 13.27 6.37
N SER A 30 -14.66 14.32 5.95
CA SER A 30 -13.26 14.55 6.34
C SER A 30 -13.16 15.84 7.14
N LEU A 31 -12.42 15.78 8.24
CA LEU A 31 -12.00 16.96 9.00
C LEU A 31 -10.63 17.38 8.49
N VAL A 32 -10.54 18.58 7.94
CA VAL A 32 -9.28 19.12 7.45
C VAL A 32 -9.03 20.52 7.97
N SER A 33 -7.76 20.79 8.24
CA SER A 33 -7.27 22.14 8.54
C SER A 33 -6.80 22.89 7.28
N LEU A 34 -7.11 22.36 6.09
CA LEU A 34 -6.72 22.93 4.80
C LEU A 34 -7.85 23.82 4.28
N GLU A 35 -7.59 25.12 4.13
CA GLU A 35 -8.57 26.08 3.63
C GLU A 35 -8.57 26.12 2.08
N GLY A 36 -9.75 26.10 1.47
CA GLY A 36 -9.97 26.47 0.06
C GLY A 36 -9.41 25.54 -1.03
N GLN A 37 -8.99 24.31 -0.71
CA GLN A 37 -8.36 23.38 -1.68
C GLN A 37 -9.09 22.03 -1.76
N VAL A 38 -10.36 22.04 -2.13
CA VAL A 38 -11.21 20.82 -2.18
C VAL A 38 -10.68 19.81 -3.18
N GLU A 39 -10.19 20.26 -4.33
CA GLU A 39 -9.65 19.44 -5.41
C GLU A 39 -8.39 18.70 -4.96
N ARG A 40 -7.50 19.41 -4.26
CA ARG A 40 -6.27 18.83 -3.70
C ARG A 40 -6.59 17.80 -2.63
N LEU A 41 -7.58 18.06 -1.78
CA LEU A 41 -8.05 17.06 -0.82
C LEU A 41 -8.65 15.85 -1.53
N ALA A 42 -9.49 16.05 -2.53
CA ALA A 42 -10.10 14.97 -3.29
C ALA A 42 -9.04 14.09 -3.98
N GLN A 43 -7.99 14.72 -4.54
CA GLN A 43 -6.86 14.00 -5.09
C GLN A 43 -6.09 13.26 -4.00
N ALA A 44 -5.78 13.89 -2.87
CA ALA A 44 -5.06 13.25 -1.77
C ALA A 44 -5.81 12.04 -1.21
N VAL A 45 -7.14 12.14 -1.01
CA VAL A 45 -7.99 11.03 -0.55
C VAL A 45 -7.99 9.88 -1.54
N ARG A 46 -8.11 10.17 -2.85
CA ARG A 46 -8.02 9.11 -3.88
C ARG A 46 -6.63 8.47 -3.93
N SER A 47 -5.57 9.28 -3.85
CA SER A 47 -4.18 8.79 -3.85
C SER A 47 -3.86 7.98 -2.59
N HIS A 48 -4.49 8.30 -1.45
CA HIS A 48 -4.30 7.57 -0.20
C HIS A 48 -4.74 6.10 -0.34
N TRP A 49 -5.81 5.83 -1.07
CA TRP A 49 -6.22 4.45 -1.42
C TRP A 49 -5.14 3.69 -2.22
N GLY A 50 -4.27 4.41 -2.93
CA GLY A 50 -3.11 3.82 -3.58
C GLY A 50 -2.13 3.17 -2.60
N ILE A 51 -2.06 3.62 -1.35
CA ILE A 51 -1.18 3.03 -0.33
C ILE A 51 -1.63 1.61 0.00
N GLU A 52 -2.93 1.41 0.21
CA GLU A 52 -3.51 0.08 0.48
C GLU A 52 -3.24 -0.88 -0.68
N ASN A 53 -3.58 -0.45 -1.90
CA ASN A 53 -3.45 -1.30 -3.08
C ASN A 53 -2.00 -1.58 -3.47
N GLN A 54 -1.10 -0.61 -3.32
CA GLN A 54 0.27 -0.76 -3.77
C GLN A 54 1.16 -1.36 -2.69
N VAL A 55 0.98 -1.01 -1.42
CA VAL A 55 1.89 -1.43 -0.35
C VAL A 55 1.29 -2.60 0.43
N HIS A 56 0.16 -2.39 1.10
CA HIS A 56 -0.42 -3.38 2.01
C HIS A 56 -0.73 -4.70 1.30
N TRP A 57 -1.45 -4.66 0.18
CA TRP A 57 -1.77 -5.88 -0.58
C TRP A 57 -0.53 -6.69 -0.99
N VAL A 58 0.56 -6.01 -1.36
CA VAL A 58 1.81 -6.69 -1.75
C VAL A 58 2.48 -7.32 -0.53
N LEU A 59 2.45 -6.66 0.63
CA LEU A 59 2.97 -7.22 1.87
C LEU A 59 2.16 -8.45 2.31
N ASP A 60 0.84 -8.38 2.22
CA ASP A 60 -0.05 -9.48 2.58
C ASP A 60 0.20 -10.70 1.67
N VAL A 61 0.23 -10.50 0.35
CA VAL A 61 0.28 -11.60 -0.61
C VAL A 61 1.71 -12.09 -0.91
N ALA A 62 2.66 -11.17 -1.10
CA ALA A 62 4.02 -11.52 -1.49
C ALA A 62 4.92 -11.83 -0.27
N PHE A 63 4.68 -11.17 0.87
CA PHE A 63 5.44 -11.36 2.11
C PHE A 63 4.69 -12.17 3.17
N LYS A 64 3.40 -12.50 2.97
CA LYS A 64 2.58 -13.27 3.90
C LYS A 64 2.57 -12.63 5.28
N GLU A 65 2.38 -11.31 5.31
CA GLU A 65 2.37 -10.54 6.54
C GLU A 65 1.25 -10.99 7.48
N ASP A 66 0.01 -11.12 6.98
CA ASP A 66 -1.16 -11.61 7.74
C ASP A 66 -0.98 -13.01 8.33
N ASP A 67 -0.27 -13.90 7.62
CA ASP A 67 -0.02 -15.27 8.08
C ASP A 67 1.04 -15.32 9.21
N SER A 68 1.76 -14.21 9.45
CA SER A 68 2.87 -14.17 10.38
C SER A 68 2.40 -14.31 11.83
N ARG A 69 2.98 -15.29 12.55
CA ARG A 69 2.62 -15.56 13.96
C ARG A 69 3.52 -14.87 14.98
N ILE A 70 4.38 -13.97 14.54
CA ILE A 70 5.38 -13.31 15.38
C ILE A 70 4.67 -12.34 16.34
N ARG A 71 4.90 -12.51 17.64
CA ARG A 71 4.21 -11.78 18.73
C ARG A 71 5.12 -11.33 19.88
N LYS A 72 6.43 -11.53 19.74
CA LYS A 72 7.39 -11.37 20.82
C LYS A 72 8.12 -10.03 20.73
N ASP A 73 8.17 -9.30 21.84
CA ASP A 73 8.93 -8.05 21.99
C ASP A 73 8.72 -7.10 20.80
N HIS A 74 9.80 -6.53 20.25
CA HIS A 74 9.79 -5.63 19.09
C HIS A 74 9.83 -6.33 17.73
N ALA A 75 9.54 -7.63 17.68
CA ALA A 75 9.73 -8.40 16.46
C ALA A 75 8.71 -8.02 15.36
N LEU A 76 7.52 -7.53 15.73
CA LEU A 76 6.53 -7.07 14.75
C LEU A 76 7.02 -5.82 14.02
N GLU A 77 7.45 -4.81 14.77
CA GLU A 77 7.93 -3.54 14.24
C GLU A 77 9.19 -3.73 13.41
N ASN A 78 10.16 -4.50 13.93
CA ASN A 78 11.39 -4.80 13.23
C ASN A 78 11.13 -5.51 11.91
N LEU A 79 10.23 -6.50 11.90
CA LEU A 79 9.94 -7.25 10.69
C LEU A 79 9.15 -6.42 9.68
N ALA A 80 8.21 -5.58 10.12
CA ALA A 80 7.51 -4.65 9.26
C ALA A 80 8.52 -3.73 8.53
N LEU A 81 9.47 -3.13 9.25
CA LEU A 81 10.52 -2.31 8.66
C LEU A 81 11.35 -3.06 7.62
N ILE A 82 11.78 -4.29 7.95
CA ILE A 82 12.56 -5.13 7.03
C ILE A 82 11.76 -5.46 5.76
N ARG A 83 10.47 -5.79 5.88
CA ARG A 83 9.61 -6.07 4.73
C ARG A 83 9.45 -4.85 3.83
N HIS A 84 9.22 -3.68 4.40
CA HIS A 84 9.14 -2.43 3.65
C HIS A 84 10.45 -2.12 2.91
N LEU A 85 11.60 -2.29 3.57
CA LEU A 85 12.91 -2.10 2.95
C LEU A 85 13.09 -3.08 1.77
N ALA A 86 12.83 -4.36 1.99
CA ALA A 86 12.93 -5.38 0.95
C ALA A 86 11.99 -5.11 -0.24
N LEU A 87 10.75 -4.69 0.02
CA LEU A 87 9.80 -4.32 -1.02
C LEU A 87 10.32 -3.15 -1.87
N ASN A 88 10.87 -2.13 -1.23
CA ASN A 88 11.43 -0.97 -1.93
C ASN A 88 12.61 -1.35 -2.82
N LEU A 89 13.54 -2.18 -2.34
CA LEU A 89 14.66 -2.68 -3.14
C LEU A 89 14.18 -3.52 -4.33
N LEU A 90 13.23 -4.44 -4.11
CA LEU A 90 12.68 -5.29 -5.18
C LEU A 90 11.92 -4.50 -6.27
N ARG A 91 11.38 -3.32 -5.91
CA ARG A 91 10.75 -2.40 -6.87
C ARG A 91 11.76 -1.64 -7.71
N GLN A 92 12.92 -1.32 -7.14
CA GLN A 92 13.99 -0.63 -7.85
C GLN A 92 14.77 -1.58 -8.78
N GLU A 93 14.81 -2.87 -8.45
CA GLU A 93 15.42 -3.93 -9.26
C GLU A 93 14.68 -4.11 -10.60
N ARG A 94 15.34 -3.82 -11.74
CA ARG A 94 14.78 -3.92 -13.10
C ARG A 94 15.35 -5.05 -13.97
N SER A 95 16.42 -5.71 -13.55
CA SER A 95 17.12 -6.77 -14.29
C SER A 95 16.31 -8.06 -14.41
N ALA A 96 15.55 -8.44 -13.39
CA ALA A 96 14.64 -9.59 -13.46
C ALA A 96 13.21 -9.15 -13.81
N LYS A 97 12.59 -9.89 -14.72
CA LYS A 97 11.15 -9.79 -15.00
C LYS A 97 10.38 -10.67 -14.02
N GLY A 98 9.19 -10.23 -13.64
CA GLY A 98 8.28 -10.98 -12.77
C GLY A 98 7.70 -10.15 -11.64
N ASP A 99 6.70 -10.74 -10.98
CA ASP A 99 6.07 -10.17 -9.79
C ASP A 99 7.04 -10.15 -8.59
N ILE A 100 6.76 -9.30 -7.60
CA ILE A 100 7.55 -9.10 -6.38
C ILE A 100 7.77 -10.44 -5.66
N LYS A 101 6.75 -11.31 -5.59
CA LYS A 101 6.89 -12.64 -4.98
C LYS A 101 7.94 -13.49 -5.70
N ALA A 102 7.95 -13.48 -7.03
CA ALA A 102 8.90 -14.24 -7.86
C ALA A 102 10.32 -13.69 -7.69
N LYS A 103 10.49 -12.36 -7.72
CA LYS A 103 11.79 -11.70 -7.47
C LYS A 103 12.33 -12.02 -6.08
N ARG A 104 11.47 -12.00 -5.05
CA ARG A 104 11.83 -12.35 -3.68
C ARG A 104 12.31 -13.81 -3.58
N LEU A 105 11.62 -14.75 -4.21
CA LEU A 105 12.04 -16.16 -4.24
C LEU A 105 13.36 -16.34 -4.99
N LYS A 106 13.53 -15.66 -6.13
CA LYS A 106 14.80 -15.67 -6.88
C LYS A 106 15.96 -15.17 -6.03
N ALA A 107 15.77 -14.09 -5.27
CA ALA A 107 16.78 -13.58 -4.34
C ALA A 107 17.12 -14.58 -3.22
N GLY A 108 16.17 -15.44 -2.83
CA GLY A 108 16.44 -16.54 -1.89
C GLY A 108 17.18 -17.74 -2.50
N TRP A 109 17.23 -17.87 -3.82
CA TRP A 109 17.86 -19.01 -4.51
C TRP A 109 19.17 -18.66 -5.22
N ASP A 110 19.35 -17.40 -5.61
CA ASP A 110 20.51 -16.92 -6.36
C ASP A 110 21.21 -15.80 -5.58
N ASN A 111 22.35 -16.13 -4.97
CA ASN A 111 23.16 -15.18 -4.20
C ASN A 111 23.74 -14.05 -5.07
N CYS A 112 24.01 -14.28 -6.35
CA CYS A 112 24.47 -13.22 -7.25
C CYS A 112 23.36 -12.20 -7.50
N TYR A 113 22.12 -12.68 -7.64
CA TYR A 113 20.95 -11.82 -7.76
C TYR A 113 20.64 -11.08 -6.45
N LEU A 114 20.73 -11.74 -5.30
CA LEU A 114 20.58 -11.12 -3.99
C LEU A 114 21.58 -9.98 -3.79
N SER A 115 22.87 -10.22 -4.03
CA SER A 115 23.92 -9.20 -3.91
C SER A 115 23.66 -8.00 -4.81
N ARG A 116 23.11 -8.22 -6.02
CA ARG A 116 22.71 -7.12 -6.92
C ARG A 116 21.59 -6.27 -6.32
N ILE A 117 20.57 -6.89 -5.73
CA ILE A 117 19.48 -6.15 -5.08
C ILE A 117 20.02 -5.31 -3.91
N LEU A 118 20.93 -5.87 -3.10
CA LEU A 118 21.49 -5.19 -1.94
C LEU A 118 22.49 -4.09 -2.28
N ALA A 119 23.06 -4.11 -3.49
CA ALA A 119 23.98 -3.09 -4.00
C ALA A 119 23.29 -1.92 -4.73
N THR A 120 21.95 -1.88 -4.71
CA THR A 120 21.14 -0.81 -5.33
C THR A 120 21.18 0.44 -4.47
#